data_AF-A0A395YQZ9-F1
#
_entry.id   AF-A0A395YQZ9-F1
#
_cell.length_a   1.000
_cell.length_b   1.000
_cell.length_c   1.000
_cell.angle_alpha   90.00
_cell.angle_beta   90.00
_cell.angle_gamma   90.00
#
_symmetry.space_group_name_H-M   'P 1'
#
loop_
_entity.id
_entity.type
_entity.pdbx_description
1 polymer ?
#
loop_
_entity_poly.entity_id
_entity_poly.type
_entity_poly.pdbx_seq_one_letter_code
_entity_poly.pdbx_strand_id
1 'polypeptide(L)'
;MKTDNTGMTLLELVAAIAVVIVIAGSSCCVLAGRMEKIRERQRGDQAKVVFYALETYLEDSVSKGMSDSLILYQDVLSCPISDKRNKLNEYLYDVCPKGAKVVRVSVNWQRTRLVAIVYQVDGYRIEIREGKMTDYEKYP
;
A
#
# COMPACT_ATOMS: atom_id res chain seq x y z
N MET A 1 -42.14 -36.23 37.38
CA MET A 1 -41.12 -35.57 36.53
C MET A 1 -41.73 -34.24 36.10
N LYS A 2 -41.35 -33.11 36.70
CA LYS A 2 -41.77 -31.79 36.23
C LYS A 2 -40.82 -31.40 35.09
N THR A 3 -41.34 -31.38 33.88
CA THR A 3 -40.68 -30.78 32.72
C THR A 3 -40.76 -29.27 32.88
N ASP A 4 -39.68 -28.65 33.34
CA ASP A 4 -39.51 -27.21 33.33
C ASP A 4 -39.34 -26.77 31.86
N ASN A 5 -40.45 -26.47 31.19
CA ASN A 5 -40.44 -25.73 29.94
C ASN A 5 -40.29 -24.24 30.27
N THR A 6 -39.08 -23.81 30.59
CA THR A 6 -38.73 -22.39 30.71
C THR A 6 -38.62 -21.80 29.30
N GLY A 7 -39.75 -21.31 28.78
CA GLY A 7 -39.78 -20.55 27.54
C GLY A 7 -39.07 -19.20 27.72
N MET A 8 -38.14 -18.89 26.82
CA MET A 8 -37.45 -17.60 26.79
C MET A 8 -38.46 -16.46 26.66
N THR A 9 -38.43 -15.51 27.58
CA THR A 9 -39.34 -14.35 27.53
C THR A 9 -38.91 -13.37 26.44
N LEU A 10 -39.87 -12.66 25.83
CA LEU A 10 -39.59 -11.62 24.83
C LEU A 10 -38.59 -10.58 25.34
N LEU A 11 -38.62 -10.27 26.64
CA LEU A 11 -37.71 -9.35 27.29
C LEU A 11 -36.26 -9.88 27.28
N GLU A 12 -36.05 -11.16 27.58
CA GLU A 12 -34.72 -11.79 27.55
C GLU A 12 -34.16 -11.84 26.13
N LEU A 13 -35.01 -12.07 25.12
CA LEU A 13 -34.61 -12.03 23.72
C LEU A 13 -34.14 -10.62 23.30
N VAL A 14 -34.91 -9.58 23.65
CA VAL A 14 -34.55 -8.18 23.33
C VAL A 14 -33.28 -7.75 24.08
N ALA A 15 -33.13 -8.15 25.34
CA ALA A 15 -31.93 -7.87 26.13
C ALA A 15 -30.69 -8.57 25.52
N ALA A 16 -30.81 -9.83 25.11
CA ALA A 16 -29.73 -10.57 24.46
C ALA A 16 -29.33 -9.91 23.12
N ILE A 17 -30.29 -9.52 22.29
CA ILE A 17 -30.03 -8.84 21.02
C ILE A 17 -29.33 -7.49 21.25
N ALA A 18 -29.78 -6.71 22.25
CA ALA A 18 -29.15 -5.43 22.58
C ALA A 18 -27.67 -5.60 22.97
N VAL A 19 -27.35 -6.60 23.80
CA VAL A 19 -25.96 -6.92 24.17
C VAL A 19 -25.13 -7.32 22.95
N VAL A 20 -25.67 -8.18 22.07
CA VAL A 20 -24.99 -8.60 20.85
C VAL A 20 -24.70 -7.42 19.92
N ILE A 21 -25.65 -6.48 19.77
CA ILE A 21 -25.46 -5.29 18.94
C ILE A 21 -24.33 -4.40 19.47
N VAL A 22 -24.27 -4.19 20.80
CA VAL A 22 -23.21 -3.37 21.42
C VAL A 22 -21.83 -4.02 21.25
N ILE A 23 -21.75 -5.33 21.44
CA ILE A 23 -20.49 -6.09 21.26
C ILE A 23 -20.07 -6.10 19.79
N ALA A 24 -21.00 -6.33 18.86
CA ALA A 24 -20.72 -6.34 17.43
C ALA A 24 -20.27 -4.95 16.94
N GLY A 25 -20.95 -3.87 17.36
CA GLY A 25 -20.60 -2.50 17.00
C GLY A 25 -19.21 -2.09 17.48
N SER A 26 -18.90 -2.35 18.77
CA SER A 26 -17.57 -2.05 19.33
C SER A 26 -16.46 -2.88 18.69
N SER A 27 -16.71 -4.17 18.43
CA SER A 27 -15.77 -5.06 17.75
C SER A 27 -15.51 -4.63 16.30
N CYS A 28 -16.55 -4.16 15.59
CA CYS A 28 -16.42 -3.70 14.21
C CYS A 28 -15.46 -2.50 14.09
N CYS A 29 -15.57 -1.52 15.00
CA CYS A 29 -14.68 -0.36 15.02
C CYS A 29 -13.21 -0.75 15.28
N VAL A 30 -12.97 -1.66 16.23
CA VAL A 30 -11.61 -2.14 16.54
C VAL A 30 -11.02 -2.93 15.38
N LEU A 31 -11.83 -3.78 14.73
CA LEU A 31 -11.41 -4.54 13.56
C LEU A 31 -11.12 -3.63 12.37
N ALA A 32 -11.95 -2.61 12.13
CA ALA A 32 -11.73 -1.62 11.06
C ALA A 32 -10.39 -0.90 11.24
N GLY A 33 -10.08 -0.42 12.45
CA GLY A 33 -8.79 0.23 12.73
C GLY A 33 -7.59 -0.72 12.58
N ARG A 34 -7.73 -2.00 12.94
CA ARG A 34 -6.68 -3.02 12.68
C ARG A 34 -6.49 -3.31 11.20
N MET A 35 -7.58 -3.41 10.43
CA MET A 35 -7.52 -3.63 8.99
C MET A 35 -6.84 -2.46 8.27
N GLU A 36 -7.08 -1.22 8.70
CA GLU A 36 -6.41 -0.05 8.13
C GLU A 36 -4.89 -0.08 8.37
N LYS A 37 -4.45 -0.45 9.58
CA LYS A 37 -3.01 -0.64 9.88
C LYS A 37 -2.36 -1.76 9.07
N ILE A 38 -3.09 -2.85 8.82
CA ILE A 38 -2.58 -3.94 7.97
C ILE A 38 -2.44 -3.45 6.53
N ARG A 39 -3.42 -2.72 6.00
CA ARG A 39 -3.36 -2.13 4.66
C ARG A 39 -2.18 -1.17 4.54
N GLU A 40 -1.99 -0.30 5.53
CA GLU A 40 -0.85 0.64 5.57
C GLU A 40 0.49 -0.10 5.49
N ARG A 41 0.71 -1.13 6.31
CA ARG A 41 1.93 -1.95 6.25
C ARG A 41 2.12 -2.61 4.88
N GLN A 42 1.07 -3.19 4.33
CA GLN A 42 1.10 -3.81 3.00
C GLN A 42 1.49 -2.79 1.92
N ARG A 43 0.96 -1.56 1.96
CA ARG A 43 1.35 -0.52 1.01
C ARG A 43 2.78 -0.03 1.22
N GLY A 44 3.22 0.09 2.47
CA GLY A 44 4.62 0.41 2.79
C GLY A 44 5.59 -0.62 2.24
N ASP A 45 5.26 -1.92 2.37
CA ASP A 45 6.09 -2.99 1.84
C ASP A 45 6.05 -3.03 0.30
N GLN A 46 4.90 -2.78 -0.33
CA GLN A 46 4.82 -2.58 -1.79
C GLN A 46 5.73 -1.44 -2.25
N ALA A 47 5.69 -0.29 -1.57
CA ALA A 47 6.52 0.85 -1.90
C ALA A 47 8.02 0.51 -1.79
N LYS A 48 8.43 -0.30 -0.80
CA LYS A 48 9.83 -0.75 -0.69
C LYS A 48 10.23 -1.65 -1.85
N VAL A 49 9.36 -2.57 -2.26
CA VAL A 49 9.63 -3.42 -3.42
C VAL A 49 9.79 -2.57 -4.69
N VAL A 50 8.95 -1.54 -4.86
CA VAL A 50 9.09 -0.56 -5.95
C VAL A 50 10.42 0.21 -5.86
N PHE A 51 10.85 0.60 -4.66
CA PHE A 51 12.14 1.26 -4.44
C PHE A 51 13.30 0.39 -4.91
N TYR A 52 13.35 -0.88 -4.49
CA TYR A 52 14.40 -1.81 -4.89
C TYR A 52 14.37 -2.11 -6.39
N ALA A 53 13.19 -2.30 -6.98
CA ALA A 53 13.07 -2.49 -8.43
C ALA A 53 13.60 -1.27 -9.21
N LEU A 54 13.38 -0.07 -8.69
CA LEU A 54 13.91 1.15 -9.30
C LEU A 54 15.43 1.28 -9.10
N GLU A 55 15.99 0.85 -7.97
CA GLU A 55 17.45 0.74 -7.79
C GLU A 55 18.05 -0.20 -8.83
N THR A 56 17.47 -1.41 -8.99
CA THR A 56 17.93 -2.39 -9.99
C THR A 56 17.86 -1.81 -11.41
N TYR A 57 16.75 -1.15 -11.76
CA TYR A 57 16.60 -0.51 -13.06
C TYR A 57 17.65 0.60 -13.28
N LEU A 58 17.97 1.39 -12.26
CA LEU A 58 19.00 2.43 -12.34
C LEU A 58 20.39 1.84 -12.57
N GLU A 59 20.73 0.77 -11.84
CA GLU A 59 22.00 0.05 -12.04
C GLU A 59 22.11 -0.51 -13.46
N ASP A 60 21.05 -1.16 -13.95
CA ASP A 60 20.97 -1.67 -15.32
C ASP A 60 21.10 -0.55 -16.36
N SER A 61 20.44 0.59 -16.14
CA SER A 61 20.45 1.71 -17.08
C SER A 61 21.82 2.37 -17.15
N VAL A 62 22.51 2.49 -16.01
CA VAL A 62 23.87 3.04 -15.95
C VAL A 62 24.87 2.09 -16.60
N SER A 63 24.72 0.77 -16.42
CA SER A 63 25.54 -0.22 -17.13
C SER A 63 25.42 -0.10 -18.66
N LYS A 64 24.25 0.35 -19.14
CA LYS A 64 23.94 0.59 -20.56
C LYS A 64 24.30 2.01 -21.03
N GLY A 65 24.89 2.84 -20.17
CA GLY A 65 25.24 4.24 -20.48
C GLY A 65 24.05 5.21 -20.52
N MET A 66 22.87 4.78 -20.08
CA MET A 66 21.66 5.60 -20.02
C MET A 66 21.50 6.15 -18.60
N SER A 67 22.07 7.32 -18.34
CA SER A 67 22.01 7.99 -17.02
C SER A 67 21.53 9.43 -17.18
N ASP A 68 20.25 9.58 -17.57
CA ASP A 68 19.59 10.88 -17.66
C ASP A 68 18.24 10.86 -16.94
N SER A 69 17.99 11.95 -16.20
CA SER A 69 16.70 12.32 -15.62
C SER A 69 15.53 12.28 -16.60
N LEU A 70 15.76 12.63 -17.87
CA LEU A 70 14.71 12.66 -18.90
C LEU A 70 14.21 11.24 -19.24
N ILE A 71 15.14 10.27 -19.25
CA ILE A 71 14.85 8.86 -19.53
C ILE A 71 14.05 8.26 -18.37
N LEU A 72 14.45 8.50 -17.12
CA LEU A 72 13.67 8.10 -15.94
C LEU A 72 12.23 8.63 -15.97
N TYR A 73 12.06 9.89 -16.40
CA TYR A 73 10.73 10.47 -16.49
C TYR A 73 9.87 9.74 -17.53
N GLN A 74 10.42 9.49 -18.72
CA GLN A 74 9.72 8.79 -19.80
C GLN A 74 9.43 7.33 -19.45
N ASP A 75 10.41 6.62 -18.89
CA ASP A 75 10.35 5.18 -18.66
C ASP A 75 9.55 4.78 -17.42
N VAL A 76 9.55 5.62 -16.38
CA VAL A 76 9.02 5.25 -15.05
C VAL A 76 7.91 6.19 -14.57
N LEU A 77 8.05 7.50 -14.76
CA LEU A 77 7.13 8.50 -14.18
C LEU A 77 5.94 8.84 -15.11
N SER A 78 6.04 8.52 -16.40
CA SER A 78 5.02 8.89 -17.39
C SER A 78 3.71 8.12 -17.20
N CYS A 79 3.80 6.81 -16.92
CA CYS A 79 2.67 5.88 -16.88
C CYS A 79 2.59 5.12 -15.55
N PRO A 80 1.42 4.56 -15.19
CA PRO A 80 1.30 3.64 -14.05
C PRO A 80 2.24 2.42 -14.18
N ILE A 81 2.67 1.85 -13.07
CA ILE A 81 3.58 0.68 -13.04
C ILE A 81 2.95 -0.53 -13.73
N SER A 82 1.63 -0.68 -13.63
CA SER A 82 0.89 -1.77 -14.28
C SER A 82 0.79 -1.64 -15.80
N ASP A 83 1.19 -0.51 -16.40
CA ASP A 83 1.21 -0.32 -17.85
C ASP A 83 2.46 -0.99 -18.45
N LYS A 84 2.30 -1.72 -19.55
CA LYS A 84 3.40 -2.36 -20.30
C LYS A 84 4.43 -1.36 -20.82
N ARG A 85 4.05 -0.08 -20.95
CA ARG A 85 4.96 1.00 -21.35
C ARG A 85 5.92 1.42 -20.23
N ASN A 86 5.57 1.12 -18.97
CA ASN A 86 6.43 1.44 -17.84
C ASN A 86 7.54 0.39 -17.75
N LYS A 87 8.81 0.82 -17.74
CA LYS A 87 9.95 -0.11 -17.68
C LYS A 87 10.05 -0.87 -16.36
N LEU A 88 9.41 -0.37 -15.29
CA LEU A 88 9.29 -1.12 -14.03
C LEU A 88 8.27 -2.27 -14.11
N ASN A 89 7.44 -2.32 -15.15
CA ASN A 89 6.45 -3.38 -15.32
C ASN A 89 7.10 -4.76 -15.39
N GLU A 90 8.24 -4.88 -16.06
CA GLU A 90 8.98 -6.15 -16.18
C GLU A 90 9.48 -6.68 -14.83
N TYR A 91 9.77 -5.77 -13.89
CA TYR A 91 10.25 -6.11 -12.55
C TYR A 91 9.12 -6.33 -11.54
N LEU A 92 7.94 -5.77 -11.79
CA LEU A 92 6.85 -5.65 -10.81
C LEU A 92 5.50 -6.19 -11.31
N TYR A 93 5.50 -6.94 -12.42
CA TYR A 93 4.30 -7.54 -13.00
C TYR A 93 3.59 -8.41 -11.95
N ASP A 94 2.27 -8.22 -11.79
CA ASP A 94 1.41 -8.83 -10.75
C ASP A 94 1.72 -8.50 -9.28
N VAL A 95 2.80 -7.79 -8.96
CA VAL A 95 3.12 -7.39 -7.57
C VAL A 95 2.40 -6.09 -7.19
N CYS A 96 2.30 -5.16 -8.14
CA CYS A 96 1.72 -3.84 -7.90
C CYS A 96 0.23 -3.78 -8.28
N PRO A 97 -0.64 -3.16 -7.46
CA PRO A 97 -2.04 -2.92 -7.80
C PRO A 97 -2.19 -2.09 -9.07
N LYS A 98 -3.31 -2.27 -9.77
CA LYS A 98 -3.66 -1.43 -10.92
C LYS A 98 -3.77 0.03 -10.50
N GLY A 99 -3.13 0.93 -11.24
CA GLY A 99 -3.12 2.37 -10.94
C GLY A 99 -2.00 2.82 -9.98
N ALA A 100 -1.21 1.89 -9.45
CA ALA A 100 0.03 2.21 -8.75
C ALA A 100 0.98 3.02 -9.64
N LYS A 101 1.54 4.11 -9.11
CA LYS A 101 2.41 5.02 -9.88
C LYS A 101 3.53 5.58 -9.02
N VAL A 102 4.73 5.69 -9.60
CA VAL A 102 5.80 6.51 -9.03
C VAL A 102 5.59 7.95 -9.50
N VAL A 103 5.50 8.88 -8.55
CA VAL A 103 5.18 10.29 -8.82
C VAL A 103 6.44 11.15 -8.81
N ARG A 104 7.40 10.79 -7.96
CA ARG A 104 8.68 11.51 -7.83
C ARG A 104 9.78 10.51 -7.54
N VAL A 105 10.94 10.76 -8.12
CA VAL A 105 12.18 10.03 -7.88
C VAL A 105 13.27 11.05 -7.61
N SER A 106 14.09 10.81 -6.60
CA SER A 106 15.28 11.60 -6.28
C SER A 106 16.50 10.70 -6.40
N VAL A 107 17.37 10.98 -7.36
CA VAL A 107 18.61 10.23 -7.60
C VAL A 107 19.80 11.13 -7.32
N ASN A 108 20.78 10.62 -6.60
CA ASN A 108 22.10 11.23 -6.53
C ASN A 108 22.93 10.73 -7.70
N TRP A 109 22.99 11.52 -8.77
CA TRP A 109 23.70 11.18 -10.01
C TRP A 109 25.21 11.09 -9.87
N GLN A 110 25.82 11.77 -8.88
CA GLN A 110 27.26 11.66 -8.63
C GLN A 110 27.66 10.29 -8.08
N ARG A 111 26.74 9.64 -7.35
CA ARG A 111 26.94 8.32 -6.76
C ARG A 111 26.08 7.24 -7.42
N THR A 112 25.29 7.63 -8.42
CA THR A 112 24.30 6.77 -9.09
C THR A 112 23.43 6.00 -8.11
N ARG A 113 22.91 6.67 -7.08
CA ARG A 113 22.10 6.03 -6.03
C ARG A 113 20.73 6.66 -5.92
N LEU A 114 19.72 5.80 -5.77
CA LEU A 114 18.38 6.25 -5.45
C LEU A 114 18.36 6.78 -4.01
N VAL A 115 17.93 8.03 -3.85
CA VAL A 115 17.84 8.69 -2.54
C VAL A 115 16.42 8.60 -2.01
N ALA A 116 15.43 8.83 -2.87
CA ALA A 116 14.03 8.82 -2.46
C ALA A 116 13.07 8.50 -3.61
N ILE A 117 11.91 7.95 -3.26
CA ILE A 117 10.75 7.85 -4.15
C ILE A 117 9.49 8.35 -3.45
N VAL A 118 8.55 8.84 -4.25
CA VAL A 118 7.16 9.06 -3.84
C VAL A 118 6.30 8.12 -4.66
N TYR A 119 5.70 7.16 -3.98
CA TYR A 119 4.84 6.13 -4.54
C TYR A 119 3.37 6.43 -4.22
N GLN A 120 2.50 6.28 -5.21
CA GLN A 120 1.08 6.56 -5.10
C GLN A 120 0.27 5.31 -5.44
N VAL A 121 -0.63 4.91 -4.54
CA VAL A 121 -1.47 3.72 -4.70
C VAL A 121 -2.78 3.87 -3.91
N ASP A 122 -3.93 3.60 -4.53
CA ASP A 122 -5.23 3.49 -3.86
C ASP A 122 -5.56 4.59 -2.82
N GLY A 123 -5.34 5.87 -3.16
CA GLY A 123 -5.59 6.99 -2.23
C GLY A 123 -4.45 7.30 -1.26
N TYR A 124 -3.33 6.58 -1.33
CA TYR A 124 -2.19 6.75 -0.45
C TYR A 124 -0.95 7.21 -1.20
N ARG A 125 -0.24 8.17 -0.61
CA ARG A 125 1.07 8.66 -1.04
C ARG A 125 2.08 8.27 0.02
N ILE A 126 3.10 7.53 -0.40
CA ILE A 126 4.11 6.94 0.46
C ILE A 126 5.47 7.46 0.00
N GLU A 127 6.20 8.10 0.91
CA GLU A 127 7.57 8.51 0.65
C GLU A 127 8.53 7.51 1.28
N ILE A 128 9.45 7.01 0.46
CA ILE A 128 10.58 6.19 0.91
C ILE A 128 11.86 6.99 0.66
N ARG A 129 12.69 7.10 1.69
CA ARG A 129 14.05 7.64 1.62
C ARG A 129 15.04 6.59 2.08
N GLU A 130 16.08 6.37 1.29
CA GLU A 130 17.14 5.40 1.61
C GLU A 130 16.58 4.02 2.00
N GLY A 131 15.55 3.54 1.27
CA GLY A 131 14.88 2.26 1.53
C GLY A 131 13.98 2.23 2.77
N LYS A 132 13.82 3.34 3.51
CA LYS A 132 12.93 3.45 4.67
C LYS A 132 11.74 4.33 4.37
N MET A 133 10.56 3.88 4.79
CA MET A 133 9.34 4.68 4.76
C MET A 133 9.50 5.86 5.72
N THR A 134 9.44 7.08 5.21
CA THR A 134 9.61 8.33 5.98
C THR A 134 8.33 9.13 6.12
N ASP A 135 7.42 9.02 5.16
CA ASP A 135 6.16 9.76 5.19
C ASP A 135 5.02 8.96 4.56
N TYR A 136 3.81 9.25 5.03
CA TYR A 136 2.58 8.59 4.64
C TYR A 136 1.41 9.56 4.72
N GLU A 137 0.77 9.79 3.58
CA GLU A 137 -0.36 10.70 3.48
C GLU A 137 -1.50 10.02 2.72
N LYS A 138 -2.69 10.04 3.30
CA LYS A 138 -3.93 9.67 2.61
C LYS A 138 -4.46 10.92 1.91
N TYR A 139 -4.51 10.91 0.58
CA TYR A 139 -5.05 12.03 -0.19
C TYR A 139 -6.53 11.74 -0.53
N PRO A 140 -7.37 12.79 -0.60
CA PRO A 140 -8.80 12.66 -0.86
C PRO A 140 -9.12 12.13 -2.27
#